data_AF-A0AA36J6Z8-F1
#
_entry.id   AF-A0AA36J6Z8-F1
#
_cell.length_a   1.000
_cell.length_b   1.000
_cell.length_c   1.000
_cell.angle_alpha   90.00
_cell.angle_beta   90.00
_cell.angle_gamma   90.00
#
_symmetry.space_group_name_H-M   'P 1'
#
loop_
_entity.id
_entity.type
_entity.pdbx_description
1 polymer ?
#
loop_
_entity_poly.entity_id
_entity_poly.type
_entity_poly.pdbx_seq_one_letter_code
_entity_poly.pdbx_strand_id
1 'polypeptide(L)'
;MDNGGTIMPGFGCGKQEVDGIAEELQKRKVTRGNIAQVQMQENLMIEIIKLSVQMDQLAKKEGVKYPPTQQTMEEVFGQGVQAPLGWNLPITALPQGDGSGALQVMFPPGVSPGQSVLVQGPNGIFSVQAPMEVTPGMVIMVQPPPPPMPGTPTV
;
A
#
# COMPACT_ATOMS: atom_id res chain seq x y z
N MET A 1 -12.97 60.56 20.79
CA MET A 1 -12.49 59.53 21.73
C MET A 1 -13.30 58.29 21.43
N ASP A 2 -12.83 57.51 20.45
CA ASP A 2 -13.47 56.28 20.00
C ASP A 2 -13.27 55.20 21.07
N ASN A 3 -14.38 54.73 21.64
CA ASN A 3 -14.44 53.60 22.56
C ASN A 3 -14.16 52.30 21.77
N GLY A 4 -12.88 51.98 21.63
CA GLY A 4 -12.41 50.68 21.13
C GLY A 4 -12.78 49.55 22.09
N GLY A 5 -14.03 49.09 22.01
CA GLY A 5 -14.48 47.88 22.69
C GLY A 5 -13.74 46.67 22.12
N THR A 6 -12.77 46.16 22.87
CA THR A 6 -12.09 44.91 22.58
C THR A 6 -13.11 43.77 22.69
N ILE A 7 -13.68 43.33 21.57
CA ILE A 7 -14.41 42.07 21.50
C ILE A 7 -13.36 40.97 21.72
N MET A 8 -13.17 40.55 22.98
CA MET A 8 -12.35 39.40 23.33
C MET A 8 -13.16 38.14 23.08
N PRO A 9 -12.85 37.32 22.06
CA PRO A 9 -13.50 36.02 21.90
C PRO A 9 -13.15 35.15 23.10
N GLY A 10 -14.15 34.80 23.92
CA GLY A 10 -13.98 33.96 25.11
C GLY A 10 -14.70 34.42 26.37
N PHE A 11 -15.26 35.63 26.39
CA PHE A 11 -16.05 36.13 27.53
C PHE A 11 -17.49 36.44 27.10
N GLY A 12 -18.45 35.61 27.53
CA GLY A 12 -19.89 35.87 27.38
C GLY A 12 -20.67 34.97 26.41
N CYS A 13 -20.02 34.04 25.70
CA CYS A 13 -20.73 32.98 24.95
C CYS A 13 -20.81 31.71 25.80
N GLY A 14 -21.95 31.03 25.80
CA GLY A 14 -22.13 29.75 26.49
C GLY A 14 -21.14 28.73 25.95
N LYS A 15 -20.09 28.41 26.73
CA LYS A 15 -18.99 27.54 26.30
C LYS A 15 -19.50 26.21 25.73
N GLN A 16 -20.53 25.64 26.35
CA GLN A 16 -21.15 24.38 25.90
C GLN A 16 -21.78 24.48 24.50
N GLU A 17 -22.42 25.62 24.17
CA GLU A 17 -23.05 25.82 22.87
C GLU A 17 -21.99 26.00 21.78
N VAL A 18 -20.93 26.76 22.09
CA VAL A 18 -19.81 26.98 21.15
C VAL A 18 -19.04 25.68 20.89
N ASP A 19 -18.75 24.90 21.93
CA ASP A 19 -18.06 23.62 21.80
C ASP A 19 -18.91 22.62 20.98
N GLY A 20 -20.23 22.59 21.19
CA GLY A 20 -21.15 21.76 20.41
C GLY A 20 -21.18 22.14 18.92
N ILE A 21 -21.22 23.44 18.61
CA ILE A 21 -21.15 23.92 17.22
C ILE A 21 -19.79 23.58 16.59
N ALA A 22 -18.70 23.75 17.33
CA ALA A 22 -17.35 23.43 16.85
C ALA A 22 -17.20 21.94 16.53
N GLU A 23 -17.71 21.06 17.39
CA GLU A 23 -17.71 19.62 17.18
C GLU A 23 -18.53 19.22 15.94
N GLU A 24 -19.72 19.80 15.76
CA GLU A 24 -20.54 19.54 14.58
C GLU A 24 -19.85 19.98 13.28
N LEU A 25 -19.23 21.16 13.27
CA LEU A 25 -18.50 21.67 12.12
C LEU A 25 -17.27 20.80 11.81
N GLN A 26 -16.55 20.34 12.83
CA GLN A 26 -15.41 19.46 12.66
C GLN A 26 -15.85 18.09 12.09
N LYS A 27 -16.95 17.53 12.58
CA LYS A 27 -17.53 16.30 12.03
C LYS A 27 -17.86 16.45 10.55
N ARG A 28 -18.54 17.54 10.17
CA ARG A 28 -18.86 17.84 8.75
C ARG A 28 -17.60 18.00 7.90
N LYS A 29 -16.56 18.65 8.43
CA LYS A 29 -15.28 18.82 7.75
C LYS A 29 -14.62 17.47 7.46
N VAL A 30 -14.57 16.58 8.45
CA VAL A 30 -13.99 15.23 8.30
C VAL A 30 -14.81 14.41 7.29
N THR A 31 -16.14 14.40 7.40
CA THR A 31 -17.00 13.67 6.46
C THR A 31 -16.81 14.15 5.01
N ARG A 32 -16.79 15.47 4.78
CA ARG A 32 -16.54 16.03 3.44
C ARG A 32 -15.13 15.72 2.94
N GLY A 33 -14.13 15.75 3.83
CA GLY A 33 -12.76 15.37 3.50
C GLY A 33 -12.66 13.93 3.02
N ASN A 34 -13.29 12.99 3.72
CA ASN A 34 -13.29 11.58 3.34
C ASN A 34 -13.99 11.35 2.00
N ILE A 35 -15.14 12.01 1.76
CA ILE A 35 -15.85 11.91 0.48
C ILE A 35 -14.98 12.44 -0.67
N ALA A 36 -14.32 13.58 -0.48
CA ALA A 36 -13.42 14.14 -1.49
C ALA A 36 -12.23 13.22 -1.78
N GLN A 37 -11.68 12.55 -0.76
CA GLN A 37 -10.61 11.57 -0.95
C GLN A 37 -11.08 10.37 -1.77
N VAL A 38 -12.28 9.84 -1.49
CA VAL A 38 -12.85 8.72 -2.27
C VAL A 38 -13.10 9.14 -3.72
N GLN A 39 -13.72 10.30 -3.96
CA GLN A 39 -13.94 10.80 -5.32
C GLN A 39 -12.64 11.01 -6.09
N MET A 40 -11.58 11.46 -5.41
CA MET A 40 -10.27 11.59 -6.03
C MET A 40 -9.68 10.23 -6.42
N GLN A 41 -9.83 9.22 -5.57
CA GLN A 41 -9.39 7.84 -5.88
C GLN A 41 -10.18 7.24 -7.04
N GLU A 42 -11.50 7.45 -7.09
CA GLU A 42 -12.35 7.00 -8.20
C GLU A 42 -11.93 7.66 -9.53
N ASN A 43 -11.67 8.97 -9.52
CA ASN A 43 -11.20 9.68 -10.71
C ASN A 43 -9.85 9.16 -11.20
N LEU A 44 -8.90 8.91 -10.28
CA LEU A 44 -7.60 8.31 -10.64
C LEU A 44 -7.76 6.91 -11.25
N MET A 45 -8.64 6.08 -10.68
CA MET A 45 -8.91 4.74 -11.21
C MET A 45 -9.49 4.80 -12.62
N ILE A 46 -10.41 5.72 -12.89
CA ILE A 46 -10.98 5.94 -14.23
C ILE A 46 -9.89 6.35 -15.23
N GLU A 47 -8.98 7.25 -14.86
CA GLU A 47 -7.87 7.67 -15.73
C GLU A 47 -6.92 6.51 -16.04
N ILE A 48 -6.62 5.64 -15.07
CA ILE A 48 -5.81 4.43 -15.30
C ILE A 48 -6.48 3.50 -16.34
N ILE A 49 -7.80 3.31 -16.25
CA ILE A 49 -8.55 2.49 -17.21
C ILE A 49 -8.53 3.12 -18.60
N LYS A 50 -8.60 4.45 -18.71
CA LYS A 50 -8.45 5.13 -20.01
C LYS A 50 -7.06 4.94 -20.58
N LEU A 51 -6.03 5.08 -19.76
CA LEU A 51 -4.64 4.89 -20.17
C LEU A 51 -4.36 3.46 -20.63
N SER A 52 -4.92 2.43 -19.98
CA SER A 52 -4.74 1.05 -20.41
C SER A 52 -5.31 0.80 -21.81
N VAL A 53 -6.52 1.32 -22.09
CA VAL A 53 -7.11 1.23 -23.43
C VAL A 53 -6.29 2.00 -24.47
N GLN A 54 -5.78 3.19 -24.12
CA GLN A 54 -4.89 3.95 -25.01
C GLN A 54 -3.58 3.21 -25.29
N MET A 55 -3.02 2.53 -24.29
CA MET A 55 -1.82 1.71 -24.46
C MET A 55 -2.05 0.57 -25.45
N ASP A 56 -3.20 -0.12 -25.36
CA ASP A 56 -3.57 -1.17 -26.32
C ASP A 56 -3.75 -0.63 -27.74
N GLN A 57 -4.35 0.56 -27.88
CA GLN A 57 -4.50 1.21 -29.18
C GLN A 57 -3.15 1.62 -29.77
N LEU A 58 -2.25 2.16 -28.94
CA LEU A 58 -0.90 2.54 -29.35
C LEU A 58 -0.09 1.31 -29.77
N ALA A 59 -0.13 0.24 -28.98
CA ALA A 59 0.53 -1.03 -29.29
C ALA A 59 0.06 -1.60 -30.65
N LYS A 60 -1.25 -1.57 -30.92
CA LYS A 60 -1.82 -1.97 -32.22
C LYS A 60 -1.32 -1.10 -33.36
N LYS A 61 -1.21 0.22 -33.17
CA LYS A 61 -0.74 1.16 -34.20
C LYS A 61 0.73 0.95 -34.55
N GLU A 62 1.57 0.71 -33.54
CA GLU A 62 3.01 0.48 -33.72
C GLU A 62 3.33 -0.97 -34.12
N GLY A 63 2.32 -1.84 -34.24
CA GLY A 63 2.51 -3.26 -34.55
C GLY A 63 3.24 -4.03 -33.43
N VAL A 64 3.31 -3.45 -32.22
CA VAL A 64 3.95 -4.06 -31.06
C VAL A 64 2.93 -4.98 -30.38
N LYS A 65 3.24 -6.27 -30.31
CA LYS A 65 2.42 -7.24 -29.59
C LYS A 65 2.76 -7.17 -28.10
N TYR A 66 1.82 -6.68 -27.29
CA TYR A 66 1.89 -6.75 -25.84
C TYR A 66 1.01 -7.91 -25.32
N PRO A 67 1.47 -8.71 -24.35
CA PRO A 67 2.82 -8.72 -23.79
C PRO A 67 3.86 -9.23 -24.81
N PRO A 68 5.12 -8.76 -24.74
CA PRO A 68 6.19 -9.22 -25.63
C PRO A 68 6.44 -10.72 -25.44
N THR A 69 6.92 -11.39 -26.48
CA THR A 69 7.34 -12.79 -26.35
C THR A 69 8.61 -12.89 -25.49
N GLN A 70 8.82 -14.05 -24.87
CA GLN A 70 10.01 -14.33 -24.07
C GLN A 70 11.30 -14.09 -24.86
N GLN A 71 11.31 -14.47 -26.15
CA GLN A 71 12.43 -14.24 -27.05
C GLN A 71 12.72 -12.74 -27.25
N THR A 72 11.69 -11.91 -27.45
CA THR A 72 11.85 -10.45 -27.56
C THR A 72 12.32 -9.82 -26.25
N MET A 73 11.86 -10.34 -25.10
CA MET A 73 12.35 -9.90 -23.79
C MET A 73 13.85 -10.22 -23.62
N GLU A 74 14.27 -11.43 -23.97
CA GLU A 74 15.68 -11.86 -23.89
C GLU A 74 16.59 -11.09 -24.87
N GLU A 75 16.07 -10.70 -26.04
CA GLU A 75 16.80 -9.90 -27.03
C GLU A 75 17.01 -8.45 -26.56
N VAL A 76 15.97 -7.81 -26.03
CA VAL A 76 16.02 -6.40 -25.62
C VAL A 76 16.76 -6.23 -24.29
N PHE A 77 16.54 -7.14 -23.34
CA PHE A 77 17.07 -7.02 -21.99
C PHE A 77 18.26 -7.96 -21.71
N GLY A 78 18.50 -8.99 -22.52
CA GLY A 78 19.57 -9.98 -22.35
C GLY A 78 19.13 -11.26 -21.63
N GLN A 79 19.87 -12.35 -21.89
CA GLN A 79 19.69 -13.63 -21.19
C GLN A 79 19.98 -13.43 -19.69
N GLY A 80 18.95 -13.46 -18.87
CA GLY A 80 19.06 -13.27 -17.41
C GLY A 80 18.38 -12.02 -16.87
N VAL A 81 17.81 -11.16 -17.73
CA VAL A 81 16.84 -10.17 -17.24
C VAL A 81 15.49 -10.87 -17.09
N GLN A 82 15.32 -11.52 -15.94
CA GLN A 82 13.99 -11.68 -15.37
C GLN A 82 13.32 -10.30 -15.45
N ALA A 83 12.09 -10.24 -15.97
CA ALA A 83 11.23 -9.05 -15.88
C ALA A 83 11.47 -8.44 -14.50
N PRO A 84 11.78 -7.13 -14.38
CA PRO A 84 12.31 -6.59 -13.15
C PRO A 84 11.45 -7.11 -12.00
N LEU A 85 12.04 -7.99 -11.19
CA LEU A 85 11.57 -8.38 -9.86
C LEU A 85 11.72 -7.15 -8.93
N GLY A 86 11.45 -5.95 -9.46
CA GLY A 86 11.56 -4.63 -8.88
C GLY A 86 10.22 -4.16 -8.32
N TRP A 87 9.18 -4.98 -8.40
CA TRP A 87 8.33 -5.11 -7.24
C TRP A 87 9.13 -5.93 -6.21
N ASN A 88 10.10 -5.26 -5.58
CA ASN A 88 10.49 -5.56 -4.19
C ASN A 88 9.31 -5.20 -3.26
N LEU A 89 8.09 -5.48 -3.72
CA LEU A 89 6.90 -5.40 -2.93
C LEU A 89 7.10 -6.47 -1.89
N PRO A 90 6.96 -6.10 -0.63
CA PRO A 90 7.00 -7.10 0.38
C PRO A 90 5.89 -8.12 0.05
N ILE A 91 6.25 -9.39 0.06
CA ILE A 91 5.27 -10.46 -0.18
C ILE A 91 4.18 -10.26 0.85
N THR A 92 2.94 -10.09 0.41
CA THR A 92 1.82 -9.93 1.33
C THR A 92 1.54 -11.29 1.95
N ALA A 93 1.80 -11.41 3.24
CA ALA A 93 1.47 -12.59 4.00
C ALA A 93 -0.04 -12.60 4.25
N LEU A 94 -0.72 -13.70 3.94
CA LEU A 94 -2.15 -13.84 4.23
C LEU A 94 -2.33 -14.44 5.63
N PRO A 95 -3.25 -13.89 6.45
CA PRO A 95 -3.56 -14.46 7.74
C PRO A 95 -4.21 -15.83 7.57
N GLN A 96 -3.68 -16.84 8.28
CA GLN A 96 -4.37 -18.12 8.37
C GLN A 96 -5.58 -17.93 9.31
N GLY A 97 -6.78 -18.25 8.82
CA GLY A 97 -8.05 -18.04 9.54
C GLY A 97 -8.26 -18.92 10.79
N ASP A 98 -7.20 -19.48 11.36
CA ASP A 98 -7.24 -20.41 12.49
C ASP A 98 -6.96 -19.75 13.85
N GLY A 99 -6.67 -18.44 13.87
CA GLY A 99 -6.37 -17.69 15.08
C GLY A 99 -5.00 -17.96 15.70
N SER A 100 -4.13 -18.75 15.04
CA SER A 100 -2.78 -19.09 15.51
C SER A 100 -1.78 -17.93 15.36
N GLY A 101 -2.15 -16.88 14.62
CA GLY A 101 -1.27 -15.76 14.28
C GLY A 101 -0.19 -16.14 13.25
N ALA A 102 -0.24 -17.34 12.68
CA ALA A 102 0.67 -17.76 11.63
C ALA A 102 0.26 -17.17 10.27
N LEU A 103 1.26 -16.83 9.46
CA LEU A 103 1.09 -16.21 8.15
C LEU A 103 1.50 -17.16 7.04
N GLN A 104 0.69 -17.21 5.98
CA GLN A 104 1.01 -17.93 4.75
C GLN A 104 1.81 -17.03 3.81
N VAL A 105 3.02 -17.46 3.47
CA VAL A 105 3.90 -16.77 2.52
C VAL A 105 4.10 -17.64 1.30
N MET A 106 3.71 -17.13 0.14
CA MET A 106 3.90 -17.78 -1.16
C MET A 106 5.16 -17.25 -1.83
N PHE A 107 6.09 -18.14 -2.19
CA PHE A 107 7.32 -17.74 -2.87
C PHE A 107 7.10 -17.54 -4.38
N PRO A 108 7.45 -16.38 -4.95
CA PRO A 108 7.36 -16.14 -6.38
C PRO A 108 8.42 -16.95 -7.16
N PRO A 109 8.21 -17.14 -8.48
CA PRO A 109 9.25 -17.69 -9.35
C PRO A 109 10.51 -16.81 -9.31
N GLY A 110 11.67 -17.44 -9.08
CA GLY A 110 12.98 -16.76 -9.07
C GLY A 110 13.67 -16.69 -7.70
N VAL A 111 13.01 -17.09 -6.61
CA VAL A 111 13.66 -17.20 -5.29
C VAL A 111 14.53 -18.45 -5.24
N SER A 112 15.82 -18.28 -4.91
CA SER A 112 16.75 -19.39 -4.75
C SER A 112 16.70 -19.97 -3.32
N PRO A 113 16.97 -21.27 -3.15
CA PRO A 113 17.19 -21.89 -1.84
C PRO A 113 18.13 -21.06 -0.94
N GLY A 114 17.69 -20.73 0.28
CA GLY A 114 18.48 -19.96 1.24
C GLY A 114 18.47 -18.44 1.05
N GLN A 115 17.81 -17.92 0.01
CA GLN A 115 17.66 -16.48 -0.22
C GLN A 115 16.66 -15.87 0.79
N SER A 116 16.99 -14.70 1.33
CA SER A 116 16.10 -13.92 2.19
C SER A 116 15.13 -13.09 1.38
N VAL A 117 13.85 -13.11 1.77
CA VAL A 117 12.78 -12.35 1.11
C VAL A 117 12.05 -11.47 2.13
N LEU A 118 11.71 -10.25 1.74
CA LEU A 118 10.94 -9.34 2.58
C LEU A 118 9.45 -9.66 2.48
N VAL A 119 8.83 -9.85 3.64
CA VAL A 119 7.40 -10.18 3.80
C VAL A 119 6.73 -9.07 4.59
N GLN A 120 5.57 -8.59 4.15
CA GLN A 120 4.75 -7.62 4.88
C GLN A 120 3.68 -8.37 5.65
N GLY A 121 3.80 -8.30 6.97
CA GLY A 121 2.80 -8.79 7.91
C GLY A 121 2.05 -7.66 8.61
N PRO A 122 1.12 -8.00 9.52
CA PRO A 122 0.32 -7.03 10.27
C PRO A 122 1.16 -6.15 11.22
N ASN A 123 2.34 -6.63 11.65
CA ASN A 123 3.25 -5.92 12.55
C ASN A 123 4.39 -5.17 11.83
N GLY A 124 4.37 -5.13 10.50
CA GLY A 124 5.42 -4.50 9.68
C GLY A 124 6.11 -5.47 8.72
N ILE A 125 7.23 -5.04 8.16
CA ILE A 125 8.03 -5.81 7.21
C ILE A 125 9.08 -6.62 7.98
N PHE A 126 9.21 -7.90 7.65
CA PHE A 126 10.24 -8.78 8.21
C PHE A 126 10.87 -9.65 7.12
N SER A 127 12.06 -10.18 7.40
CA SER A 127 12.80 -11.03 6.46
C SER A 127 12.53 -12.50 6.76
N VAL A 128 12.24 -13.28 5.72
CA VAL A 128 12.03 -14.72 5.79
C VAL A 128 13.04 -15.40 4.87
N GLN A 129 13.76 -16.40 5.39
CA GLN A 129 14.69 -17.19 4.60
C GLN A 129 13.95 -18.30 3.85
N ALA A 130 14.17 -18.39 2.54
CA ALA A 130 13.61 -19.46 1.73
C ALA A 130 14.22 -20.82 2.12
N PRO A 131 13.42 -21.88 2.31
CA PRO A 131 13.91 -23.21 2.62
C PRO A 131 14.75 -23.78 1.46
N MET A 132 15.53 -24.82 1.76
CA MET A 132 16.43 -25.45 0.78
C MET A 132 15.70 -26.09 -0.41
N GLU A 133 14.40 -26.39 -0.26
CA GLU A 133 13.55 -27.05 -1.27
C GLU A 133 12.49 -26.09 -1.86
N VAL A 134 12.80 -24.78 -1.92
CA VAL A 134 11.82 -23.80 -2.41
C VAL A 134 11.47 -24.05 -3.88
N THR A 135 10.17 -24.22 -4.14
CA THR A 135 9.61 -24.28 -5.49
C THR A 135 8.73 -23.05 -5.74
N PRO A 136 8.67 -22.52 -6.98
CA PRO A 136 7.75 -21.43 -7.30
C PRO A 136 6.30 -21.80 -6.94
N GLY A 137 5.64 -20.96 -6.16
CA GLY A 137 4.28 -21.22 -5.66
C GLY A 137 4.21 -22.01 -4.36
N MET A 138 5.34 -22.41 -3.78
CA MET A 138 5.39 -23.03 -2.46
C MET A 138 4.88 -22.05 -1.40
N VAL A 139 3.96 -22.52 -0.56
CA VAL A 139 3.44 -21.77 0.58
C VAL A 139 4.08 -22.30 1.85
N ILE A 140 4.63 -21.40 2.66
CA ILE A 140 5.15 -21.75 3.98
C ILE A 140 4.41 -20.98 5.07
N MET A 141 4.40 -21.58 6.26
CA MET A 141 3.89 -20.97 7.47
C MET A 141 5.03 -20.27 8.20
N VAL A 142 4.89 -18.96 8.43
CA VAL A 142 5.84 -18.19 9.22
C VAL A 142 5.12 -17.49 10.37
N GLN A 143 5.77 -17.45 11.53
CA GLN A 143 5.29 -16.71 12.68
C GLN A 143 5.88 -15.29 12.63
N PRO A 144 5.05 -14.23 12.57
CA PRO A 144 5.56 -12.88 12.55
C PRO A 144 6.30 -12.56 13.86
N PRO A 145 7.30 -11.67 13.82
CA PRO A 145 7.94 -11.22 15.05
C PRO A 145 6.92 -10.55 15.98
N PRO A 146 7.10 -10.67 17.31
CA PRO A 146 6.26 -9.98 18.27
C PRO A 146 6.34 -8.47 18.05
N PRO A 147 5.25 -7.74 18.30
CA PRO A 147 5.24 -6.29 18.13
C PRO A 147 6.30 -5.63 19.03
N PRO A 148 6.97 -4.57 18.55
CA PRO A 148 7.93 -3.84 19.38
C PRO A 148 7.21 -3.28 20.60
N MET A 149 7.82 -3.44 21.78
CA MET A 149 7.24 -2.87 23.00
C MET A 149 7.23 -1.34 22.91
N PRO A 150 6.15 -0.67 23.36
CA PRO A 150 6.10 0.78 23.39
C PRO A 150 7.21 1.31 24.32
N GLY A 151 8.21 1.98 23.74
CA GLY A 151 9.29 2.64 24.49
C GLY A 151 10.71 2.15 24.19
N THR A 152 10.91 1.14 23.37
CA THR A 152 12.27 0.74 22.92
C THR A 152 12.76 1.71 21.83
N PRO A 153 13.85 2.47 22.03
CA PRO A 153 14.41 3.32 20.99
C PRO A 153 15.01 2.44 19.87
N THR A 154 14.58 2.68 18.63
CA THR A 154 15.17 2.08 17.43
C THR A 154 16.58 2.65 17.24
N VAL A 155 17.61 1.80 17.29
CA VAL A 155 19.01 2.14 17.02
C VAL A 155 19.28 2.05 15.52
#